data_AF-A0A832AM70-F1
#
_entry.id   AF-A0A832AM70-F1
#
_cell.length_a   1.000
_cell.length_b   1.000
_cell.length_c   1.000
_cell.angle_alpha   90.00
_cell.angle_beta   90.00
_cell.angle_gamma   90.00
#
_symmetry.space_group_name_H-M   'P 1'
#
loop_
_entity.id
_entity.type
_entity.pdbx_description
1 polymer ?
#
loop_
_entity_poly.entity_id
_entity_poly.type
_entity_poly.pdbx_seq_one_letter_code
_entity_poly.pdbx_strand_id
1 'polypeptide(L)'
;MALSDAAGDLGVLSSTRYVVDSARHVHIIRPRVEAVADSLVGRPLPVPTWDTERHFVDGTARTAQYVLVLDALNFCFWGEPRWEVLHRGQWLNGYWALAVALRRAVEEGVPILDARYLAQMDLADLAQVLRGRGEVPLLEQRLENLREVGRGLLASYDGQFANAIALARHSAVALVRLLVRDFPSFDDVATYHGREVRFFKRAQICVADLAGSFGGRGYGDFDDLGRLTAFADYKVPQVLRRLGILEYEPELARKVDTRVLIPPGGEEEVEIRAATIWGVEELRRALA
;
A
#
# COMPACT_ATOMS: atom_id res chain seq x y z
N MET A 1 -10.09 22.18 -16.53
CA MET A 1 -10.89 21.11 -17.16
C MET A 1 -11.57 20.34 -16.04
N ALA A 2 -12.90 20.41 -15.95
CA ALA A 2 -13.67 19.94 -14.81
C ALA A 2 -13.52 18.41 -14.62
N LEU A 3 -13.17 17.98 -13.41
CA LEU A 3 -13.23 16.59 -12.96
C LEU A 3 -14.71 16.16 -12.88
N SER A 4 -15.34 15.86 -14.02
CA SER A 4 -16.75 15.46 -14.08
C SER A 4 -16.99 13.96 -13.84
N ASP A 5 -16.03 13.24 -13.26
CA ASP A 5 -16.13 11.79 -13.02
C ASP A 5 -15.85 11.38 -11.57
N ALA A 6 -16.00 12.31 -10.63
CA ALA A 6 -15.76 12.10 -9.20
C ALA A 6 -16.70 11.07 -8.53
N ALA A 7 -17.66 10.48 -9.25
CA ALA A 7 -18.61 9.49 -8.72
C ALA A 7 -18.27 8.02 -9.05
N GLY A 8 -17.40 7.73 -10.03
CA GLY A 8 -17.11 6.35 -10.43
C GLY A 8 -16.40 5.53 -9.35
N ASP A 9 -16.47 4.20 -9.41
CA ASP A 9 -15.64 3.27 -8.61
C ASP A 9 -14.15 3.31 -9.04
N LEU A 10 -13.23 2.86 -8.19
CA LEU A 10 -11.81 2.67 -8.55
C LEU A 10 -11.65 1.59 -9.64
N GLY A 11 -12.66 0.74 -9.81
CA GLY A 11 -12.66 -0.35 -10.78
C GLY A 11 -11.75 -1.51 -10.38
N VAL A 12 -11.26 -1.52 -9.13
CA VAL A 12 -10.41 -2.58 -8.58
C VAL A 12 -11.21 -3.88 -8.50
N LEU A 13 -12.38 -3.88 -7.85
CA LEU A 13 -13.23 -5.07 -7.77
C LEU A 13 -13.66 -5.55 -9.15
N SER A 14 -14.16 -4.65 -10.01
CA SER A 14 -14.67 -5.02 -11.33
C SER A 14 -13.58 -5.59 -12.25
N SER A 15 -12.38 -5.01 -12.26
CA SER A 15 -11.28 -5.49 -13.13
C SER A 15 -10.66 -6.80 -12.62
N THR A 16 -10.49 -6.94 -11.30
CA THR A 16 -9.95 -8.17 -10.69
C THR A 16 -10.95 -9.33 -10.73
N ARG A 17 -12.27 -9.06 -10.86
CA ARG A 17 -13.30 -10.11 -10.94
C ARG A 17 -13.05 -11.06 -12.10
N TYR A 18 -12.71 -10.50 -13.26
CA TYR A 18 -12.44 -11.30 -14.45
C TYR A 18 -11.25 -12.26 -14.26
N VAL A 19 -10.23 -11.81 -13.53
CA VAL A 19 -9.07 -12.65 -13.18
C VAL A 19 -9.53 -13.82 -12.33
N VAL A 20 -10.27 -13.58 -11.26
CA VAL A 20 -10.76 -14.65 -10.35
C VAL A 20 -11.67 -15.64 -11.09
N ASP A 21 -12.57 -15.15 -11.95
CA ASP A 21 -13.48 -16.02 -12.72
C ASP A 21 -12.74 -16.85 -13.79
N SER A 22 -11.54 -16.43 -14.22
CA SER A 22 -10.74 -17.08 -15.25
C SER A 22 -9.48 -17.78 -14.71
N ALA A 23 -9.26 -17.72 -13.40
CA ALA A 23 -8.03 -18.13 -12.74
C ALA A 23 -7.77 -19.62 -12.91
N ARG A 24 -6.50 -19.98 -13.11
CA ARG A 24 -6.06 -21.37 -13.26
C ARG A 24 -5.22 -21.85 -12.10
N HIS A 25 -4.47 -20.95 -11.48
CA HIS A 25 -3.45 -21.24 -10.49
C HIS A 25 -3.90 -20.95 -9.05
N VAL A 26 -4.87 -20.04 -8.86
CA VAL A 26 -5.36 -19.65 -7.53
C VAL A 26 -6.88 -19.70 -7.46
N HIS A 27 -7.39 -20.42 -6.47
CA HIS A 27 -8.83 -20.61 -6.25
C HIS A 27 -9.26 -20.07 -4.88
N ILE A 28 -10.45 -19.47 -4.83
CA ILE A 28 -11.10 -19.06 -3.58
C ILE A 28 -12.04 -20.17 -3.12
N ILE A 29 -11.79 -20.71 -1.92
CA ILE A 29 -12.56 -21.82 -1.37
C ILE A 29 -13.73 -21.26 -0.54
N ARG A 30 -14.89 -21.06 -1.19
CA ARG A 30 -16.07 -20.44 -0.56
C ARG A 30 -16.53 -21.09 0.77
N PRO A 31 -16.58 -22.43 0.91
CA PRO A 31 -16.91 -23.03 2.21
C PRO A 31 -15.94 -22.63 3.33
N ARG A 32 -14.68 -22.33 3.00
CA ARG A 32 -13.70 -21.82 3.97
C ARG A 32 -13.92 -20.35 4.30
N VAL A 33 -14.35 -19.54 3.34
CA VAL A 33 -14.77 -18.14 3.59
C VAL A 33 -15.90 -18.12 4.62
N GLU A 34 -16.95 -18.91 4.41
CA GLU A 34 -18.10 -19.02 5.33
C GLU A 34 -17.66 -19.49 6.72
N ALA A 35 -16.90 -20.59 6.80
CA ALA A 35 -16.42 -21.12 8.08
C ALA A 35 -15.52 -20.13 8.84
N VAL A 36 -14.69 -19.35 8.13
CA VAL A 36 -13.87 -18.30 8.75
C VAL A 36 -14.76 -17.14 9.21
N ALA A 37 -15.71 -16.68 8.39
CA ALA A 37 -16.65 -15.63 8.77
C ALA A 37 -17.43 -16.01 10.03
N ASP A 38 -18.00 -17.21 10.10
CA ASP A 38 -18.70 -17.73 11.28
C ASP A 38 -17.82 -17.73 12.53
N SER A 39 -16.53 -18.05 12.38
CA SER A 39 -15.57 -18.05 13.50
C SER A 39 -15.25 -16.65 14.04
N LEU A 40 -15.53 -15.61 13.24
CA LEU A 40 -15.29 -14.20 13.58
C LEU A 40 -16.56 -13.51 14.09
N VAL A 41 -17.75 -14.02 13.79
CA VAL A 41 -19.02 -13.48 14.29
C VAL A 41 -19.00 -13.39 15.82
N GLY A 42 -19.39 -12.23 16.35
CA GLY A 42 -19.43 -11.97 17.78
C GLY A 42 -18.07 -11.75 18.45
N ARG A 43 -16.96 -11.78 17.69
CA ARG A 43 -15.64 -11.41 18.21
C ARG A 43 -15.37 -9.93 17.99
N PRO A 44 -14.81 -9.21 18.99
CA PRO A 44 -14.34 -7.86 18.77
C PRO A 44 -13.15 -7.90 17.79
N LEU A 45 -13.32 -7.24 16.64
CA LEU A 45 -12.25 -6.98 15.68
C LEU A 45 -11.81 -5.53 15.86
N PRO A 46 -10.82 -5.26 16.74
CA PRO A 46 -10.37 -3.89 16.95
C PRO A 46 -9.74 -3.37 15.66
N VAL A 47 -10.18 -2.17 15.23
CA VAL A 47 -9.50 -1.44 14.17
C VAL A 47 -8.15 -0.97 14.71
N PRO A 48 -7.02 -1.35 14.08
CA PRO A 48 -5.71 -0.88 14.52
C PRO A 48 -5.65 0.65 14.51
N THR A 49 -5.12 1.23 15.57
CA THR A 49 -4.85 2.67 15.62
C THR A 49 -3.51 2.99 14.99
N TRP A 50 -3.36 4.23 14.51
CA TRP A 50 -2.08 4.71 14.02
C TRP A 50 -1.02 4.71 15.12
N ASP A 51 0.11 4.07 14.84
CA ASP A 51 1.20 3.93 15.81
C ASP A 51 2.04 5.22 15.88
N THR A 52 1.71 6.08 16.84
CA THR A 52 2.42 7.34 17.09
C THR A 52 3.78 7.17 17.76
N GLU A 53 4.18 5.95 18.14
CA GLU A 53 5.53 5.66 18.64
C GLU A 53 6.51 5.48 17.48
N ARG A 54 6.09 4.80 16.42
CA ARG A 54 6.95 4.45 15.27
C ARG A 54 6.83 5.44 14.11
N HIS A 55 5.66 6.03 13.92
CA HIS A 55 5.44 7.02 12.85
C HIS A 55 5.66 8.45 13.34
N PHE A 56 6.01 9.34 12.42
CA PHE A 56 5.97 10.78 12.68
C PHE A 56 4.51 11.26 12.63
N VAL A 57 4.09 11.99 13.65
CA VAL A 57 2.79 12.66 13.72
C VAL A 57 2.93 13.96 14.51
N ASP A 58 2.49 15.06 13.91
CA ASP A 58 2.36 16.37 14.55
C ASP A 58 0.98 17.00 14.34
N GLY A 59 0.08 16.32 13.64
CA GLY A 59 -1.28 16.77 13.36
C GLY A 59 -1.37 17.89 12.30
N THR A 60 -0.25 18.26 11.67
CA THR A 60 -0.21 19.30 10.63
C THR A 60 -0.10 18.70 9.23
N ALA A 61 -0.06 19.55 8.20
CA ALA A 61 0.24 19.13 6.82
C ALA A 61 1.55 18.32 6.69
N ARG A 62 2.49 18.48 7.63
CA ARG A 62 3.73 17.68 7.67
C ARG A 62 3.45 16.20 7.90
N THR A 63 2.43 15.86 8.70
CA THR A 63 2.00 14.47 8.88
C THR A 63 1.48 13.91 7.56
N ALA A 64 0.73 14.68 6.77
CA ALA A 64 0.28 14.27 5.44
C ALA A 64 1.45 14.08 4.45
N GLN A 65 2.43 15.00 4.42
CA GLN A 65 3.65 14.82 3.63
C GLN A 65 4.40 13.54 4.01
N TYR A 66 4.50 13.27 5.31
CA TYR A 66 5.18 12.09 5.83
C TYR A 66 4.51 10.81 5.34
N VAL A 67 3.17 10.73 5.39
CA VAL A 67 2.40 9.57 4.89
C VAL A 67 2.67 9.34 3.40
N LEU A 68 2.64 10.38 2.57
CA LEU A 68 2.94 10.23 1.13
C LEU A 68 4.34 9.67 0.88
N VAL A 69 5.35 10.17 1.60
CA VAL A 69 6.74 9.71 1.50
C VAL A 69 6.88 8.27 2.00
N LEU A 70 6.25 7.94 3.13
CA LEU A 70 6.21 6.59 3.68
C LEU A 70 5.65 5.61 2.67
N ASP A 71 4.51 5.94 2.05
CA ASP A 71 3.83 5.01 1.15
C ASP A 71 4.42 4.92 -0.24
N ALA A 72 5.10 5.97 -0.73
CA ALA A 72 5.97 5.87 -1.91
C ALA A 72 7.08 4.83 -1.72
N LEU A 73 7.50 4.60 -0.47
CA LEU A 73 8.51 3.62 -0.07
C LEU A 73 7.91 2.30 0.45
N ASN A 74 6.59 2.15 0.56
CA ASN A 74 5.97 1.00 1.23
C ASN A 74 5.82 -0.23 0.31
N PHE A 75 6.95 -0.81 -0.10
CA PHE A 75 7.03 -2.03 -0.91
C PHE A 75 8.30 -2.82 -0.61
N CYS A 76 8.30 -4.12 -0.96
CA CYS A 76 9.44 -5.05 -0.91
C CYS A 76 10.40 -4.89 0.29
N PHE A 77 10.16 -5.66 1.35
CA PHE A 77 11.08 -5.76 2.48
C PHE A 77 11.73 -7.15 2.62
N TRP A 78 11.72 -7.92 1.53
CA TRP A 78 12.26 -9.29 1.53
C TRP A 78 13.70 -9.29 1.06
N GLY A 79 14.63 -9.68 1.94
CA GLY A 79 16.06 -9.75 1.65
C GLY A 79 16.79 -10.66 2.65
N GLU A 80 17.90 -11.24 2.22
CA GLU A 80 18.80 -12.04 3.04
C GLU A 80 20.25 -11.52 2.85
N PRO A 81 20.90 -10.94 3.89
CA PRO A 81 20.39 -10.67 5.23
C PRO A 81 19.25 -9.63 5.23
N ARG A 82 18.45 -9.62 6.30
CA ARG A 82 17.37 -8.62 6.45
C ARG A 82 17.94 -7.24 6.75
N TRP A 83 17.33 -6.22 6.16
CA TRP A 83 17.54 -4.84 6.56
C TRP A 83 16.88 -4.54 7.90
N GLU A 84 17.61 -3.90 8.81
CA GLU A 84 17.15 -3.61 10.16
C GLU A 84 17.53 -2.20 10.63
N VAL A 85 16.64 -1.56 11.38
CA VAL A 85 16.85 -0.21 11.95
C VAL A 85 16.69 -0.29 13.47
N LEU A 86 17.64 0.30 14.20
CA LEU A 86 17.61 0.34 15.66
C LEU A 86 16.59 1.37 16.16
N HIS A 87 15.68 0.93 17.01
CA HIS A 87 14.70 1.77 17.69
C HIS A 87 14.60 1.36 19.16
N ARG A 88 14.87 2.29 20.09
CA ARG A 88 14.73 2.06 21.54
C ARG A 88 15.38 0.76 22.03
N GLY A 89 16.58 0.45 21.53
CA GLY A 89 17.34 -0.76 21.89
C GLY A 89 16.91 -2.04 21.18
N GLN A 90 15.93 -1.98 20.27
CA GLN A 90 15.45 -3.12 19.48
C GLN A 90 15.75 -2.95 17.99
N TRP A 91 16.20 -4.02 17.33
CA TRP A 91 16.35 -4.04 15.88
C TRP A 91 15.00 -4.40 15.25
N LEU A 92 14.45 -3.45 14.49
CA LEU A 92 13.21 -3.63 13.74
C LEU A 92 13.54 -3.92 12.28
N ASN A 93 12.66 -4.64 11.57
CA ASN A 93 12.77 -4.88 10.13
C ASN A 93 11.42 -4.62 9.44
N GLY A 94 11.43 -4.68 8.10
CA GLY A 94 10.22 -4.52 7.31
C GLY A 94 9.62 -3.12 7.38
N TYR A 95 8.30 -3.05 7.30
CA TYR A 95 7.54 -1.81 7.39
C TYR A 95 7.88 -0.98 8.64
N TRP A 96 8.05 -1.63 9.79
CA TRP A 96 8.37 -0.92 11.04
C TRP A 96 9.75 -0.26 11.02
N ALA A 97 10.73 -0.88 10.35
CA ALA A 97 12.04 -0.26 10.14
C ALA A 97 11.94 0.99 9.25
N LEU A 98 11.11 0.94 8.19
CA LEU A 98 10.85 2.08 7.33
C LEU A 98 10.19 3.24 8.08
N ALA A 99 9.11 2.96 8.81
CA ALA A 99 8.39 3.97 9.60
C ALA A 99 9.33 4.71 10.56
N VAL A 100 10.15 3.95 11.31
CA VAL A 100 11.12 4.52 12.25
C VAL A 100 12.25 5.27 11.54
N ALA A 101 12.79 4.76 10.44
CA ALA A 101 13.86 5.43 9.71
C ALA A 101 13.43 6.80 9.19
N LEU A 102 12.22 6.89 8.62
CA LEU A 102 11.66 8.15 8.14
C LEU A 102 11.32 9.08 9.30
N ARG A 103 10.72 8.56 10.39
CA ARG A 103 10.48 9.36 11.60
C ARG A 103 11.76 9.98 12.11
N ARG A 104 12.81 9.18 12.26
CA ARG A 104 14.15 9.62 12.68
C ARG A 104 14.68 10.71 11.76
N ALA A 105 14.55 10.56 10.44
CA ALA A 105 14.99 11.58 9.49
C ALA A 105 14.26 12.91 9.67
N VAL A 106 12.94 12.91 9.93
CA VAL A 106 12.20 14.14 10.27
C VAL A 106 12.70 14.75 11.59
N GLU A 107 12.91 13.93 12.63
CA GLU A 107 13.37 14.37 13.95
C GLU A 107 14.82 14.92 13.91
N GLU A 108 15.67 14.39 13.02
CA GLU A 108 17.03 14.87 12.77
C GLU A 108 17.09 16.11 11.86
N GLY A 109 15.94 16.58 11.37
CA GLY A 109 15.87 17.77 10.52
C GLY A 109 16.25 17.53 9.06
N VAL A 110 16.33 16.27 8.61
CA VAL A 110 16.49 15.96 7.19
C VAL A 110 15.23 16.41 6.45
N PRO A 111 15.32 17.20 5.38
CA PRO A 111 14.16 17.81 4.72
C PRO A 111 13.36 16.82 3.83
N ILE A 112 13.16 15.58 4.28
CA ILE A 112 12.41 14.54 3.54
C ILE A 112 10.93 14.88 3.31
N LEU A 113 10.42 15.96 3.91
CA LEU A 113 9.05 16.46 3.71
C LEU A 113 9.00 17.62 2.70
N ASP A 114 10.15 18.10 2.20
CA ASP A 114 10.24 19.15 1.21
C ASP A 114 10.28 18.57 -0.21
N ALA A 115 9.37 19.01 -1.08
CA ALA A 115 9.25 18.47 -2.43
C ALA A 115 10.47 18.75 -3.32
N ARG A 116 11.19 19.87 -3.11
CA ARG A 116 12.40 20.19 -3.89
C ARG A 116 13.55 19.28 -3.48
N TYR A 117 13.71 19.07 -2.17
CA TYR A 117 14.68 18.11 -1.65
C TYR A 117 14.41 16.71 -2.18
N LEU A 118 13.17 16.22 -2.12
CA LEU A 118 12.82 14.91 -2.67
C LEU A 118 13.14 14.80 -4.17
N ALA A 119 12.83 15.82 -4.96
CA ALA A 119 13.11 15.84 -6.41
C ALA A 119 14.61 15.78 -6.75
N GLN A 120 15.47 16.25 -5.84
CA GLN A 120 16.92 16.38 -6.03
C GLN A 120 17.75 15.38 -5.22
N MET A 121 17.15 14.69 -4.25
CA MET A 121 17.77 13.71 -3.36
C MET A 121 18.63 12.73 -4.15
N ASP A 122 19.81 12.39 -3.65
CA ASP A 122 20.66 11.36 -4.26
C ASP A 122 20.63 10.02 -3.49
N LEU A 123 21.36 9.03 -4.02
CA LEU A 123 21.39 7.69 -3.43
C LEU A 123 22.06 7.70 -2.05
N ALA A 124 23.06 8.56 -1.83
CA ALA A 124 23.76 8.67 -0.57
C ALA A 124 22.86 9.30 0.51
N ASP A 125 22.10 10.33 0.15
CA ASP A 125 21.06 10.92 1.00
C ASP A 125 20.05 9.85 1.45
N LEU A 126 19.50 9.08 0.50
CA LEU A 126 18.51 8.05 0.83
C LEU A 126 19.12 6.91 1.66
N ALA A 127 20.33 6.46 1.33
CA ALA A 127 21.05 5.47 2.13
C ALA A 127 21.27 5.95 3.58
N GLN A 128 21.56 7.24 3.76
CA GLN A 128 21.72 7.85 5.07
C GLN A 128 20.38 7.98 5.83
N VAL A 129 19.28 8.29 5.14
CA VAL A 129 17.93 8.28 5.72
C VAL A 129 17.56 6.88 6.21
N LEU A 130 17.79 5.87 5.36
CA LEU A 130 17.44 4.46 5.61
C LEU A 130 18.56 3.66 6.29
N ARG A 131 19.58 4.33 6.83
CA ARG A 131 20.74 3.68 7.46
C ARG A 131 20.33 2.73 8.59
N GLY A 132 20.98 1.58 8.61
CA GLY A 132 20.68 0.44 9.47
C GLY A 132 21.71 -0.67 9.31
N ARG A 133 21.37 -1.88 9.76
CA ARG A 133 22.10 -3.10 9.41
C ARG A 133 21.55 -3.67 8.11
N GLY A 134 22.43 -4.14 7.25
CA GLY A 134 22.06 -4.60 5.91
C GLY A 134 21.56 -3.44 5.03
N GLU A 135 21.04 -3.79 3.86
CA GLU A 135 20.54 -2.84 2.87
C GLU A 135 19.07 -3.12 2.58
N VAL A 136 18.26 -2.07 2.55
CA VAL A 136 16.85 -2.19 2.17
C VAL A 136 16.77 -2.61 0.70
N PRO A 137 15.97 -3.63 0.35
CA PRO A 137 15.82 -4.02 -1.05
C PRO A 137 15.31 -2.86 -1.91
N LEU A 138 15.78 -2.82 -3.16
CA LEU A 138 15.34 -1.89 -4.21
C LEU A 138 15.57 -0.41 -3.86
N LEU A 139 16.76 -0.09 -3.34
CA LEU A 139 17.12 1.26 -2.90
C LEU A 139 17.05 2.29 -4.04
N GLU A 140 17.48 1.94 -5.24
CA GLU A 140 17.42 2.80 -6.42
C GLU A 140 15.97 3.08 -6.83
N GLN A 141 15.10 2.06 -6.87
CA GLN A 141 13.68 2.25 -7.19
C GLN A 141 12.96 3.10 -6.12
N ARG A 142 13.38 2.98 -4.86
CA ARG A 142 12.91 3.86 -3.78
C ARG A 142 13.31 5.31 -4.02
N LEU A 143 14.54 5.55 -4.45
CA LEU A 143 15.01 6.90 -4.81
C LEU A 143 14.21 7.46 -5.99
N GLU A 144 13.96 6.65 -7.01
CA GLU A 144 13.14 7.02 -8.17
C GLU A 144 11.74 7.46 -7.74
N ASN A 145 11.09 6.68 -6.86
CA ASN A 145 9.76 7.02 -6.30
C ASN A 145 9.79 8.34 -5.52
N LEU A 146 10.80 8.60 -4.69
CA LEU A 146 10.90 9.86 -3.95
C LEU A 146 11.08 11.05 -4.88
N ARG A 147 11.95 10.92 -5.87
CA ARG A 147 12.17 11.98 -6.87
C ARG A 147 10.91 12.24 -7.68
N GLU A 148 10.17 11.18 -8.02
CA GLU A 148 8.85 11.29 -8.65
C GLU A 148 7.88 12.07 -7.77
N VAL A 149 7.73 11.70 -6.49
CA VAL A 149 6.88 12.40 -5.53
C VAL A 149 7.24 13.88 -5.45
N GLY A 150 8.53 14.20 -5.32
CA GLY A 150 9.00 15.59 -5.30
C GLY A 150 8.58 16.36 -6.56
N ARG A 151 8.80 15.78 -7.75
CA ARG A 151 8.41 16.40 -9.03
C ARG A 151 6.90 16.56 -9.17
N GLY A 152 6.12 15.54 -8.85
CA GLY A 152 4.66 15.56 -8.94
C GLY A 152 4.05 16.61 -8.01
N LEU A 153 4.55 16.71 -6.78
CA LEU A 153 4.13 17.75 -5.82
C LEU A 153 4.43 19.16 -6.33
N LEU A 154 5.63 19.38 -6.89
CA LEU A 154 6.01 20.69 -7.43
C LEU A 154 5.20 21.07 -8.69
N ALA A 155 4.85 20.10 -9.53
CA ALA A 155 4.14 20.34 -10.78
C ALA A 155 2.64 20.65 -10.57
N SER A 156 1.99 19.95 -9.62
CA SER A 156 0.53 19.94 -9.53
C SER A 156 -0.02 20.47 -8.20
N TYR A 157 0.83 20.65 -7.18
CA TYR A 157 0.38 20.83 -5.80
C TYR A 157 1.18 21.87 -5.00
N ASP A 158 1.91 22.78 -5.66
CA ASP A 158 2.76 23.80 -5.01
C ASP A 158 3.74 23.21 -3.97
N GLY A 159 4.16 21.97 -4.18
CA GLY A 159 5.04 21.24 -3.25
C GLY A 159 4.35 20.66 -2.01
N GLN A 160 3.02 20.76 -1.87
CA GLN A 160 2.27 20.38 -0.67
C GLN A 160 1.18 19.34 -0.97
N PHE A 161 1.26 18.15 -0.37
CA PHE A 161 0.26 17.08 -0.55
C PHE A 161 -1.10 17.46 0.03
N ALA A 162 -1.12 18.35 1.04
CA ALA A 162 -2.34 19.00 1.52
C ALA A 162 -3.21 19.59 0.40
N ASN A 163 -2.61 20.08 -0.69
CA ASN A 163 -3.35 20.61 -1.83
C ASN A 163 -4.03 19.49 -2.64
N ALA A 164 -3.40 18.31 -2.78
CA ALA A 164 -4.04 17.14 -3.38
C ALA A 164 -5.22 16.65 -2.53
N ILE A 165 -5.05 16.61 -1.21
CA ILE A 165 -6.11 16.23 -0.26
C ILE A 165 -7.29 17.20 -0.35
N ALA A 166 -7.03 18.51 -0.37
CA ALA A 166 -8.07 19.52 -0.54
C ALA A 166 -8.81 19.39 -1.88
N LEU A 167 -8.10 19.10 -2.98
CA LEU A 167 -8.69 18.86 -4.30
C LEU A 167 -9.57 17.60 -4.35
N ALA A 168 -9.28 16.59 -3.52
CA ALA A 168 -10.08 15.39 -3.41
C ALA A 168 -11.44 15.62 -2.74
N ARG A 169 -11.64 16.75 -2.04
CA ARG A 169 -12.91 17.16 -1.42
C ARG A 169 -13.55 16.05 -0.57
N HIS A 170 -12.80 15.54 0.40
CA HIS A 170 -13.23 14.45 1.30
C HIS A 170 -13.55 13.12 0.61
N SER A 171 -13.21 12.91 -0.67
CA SER A 171 -13.33 11.60 -1.31
C SER A 171 -11.99 10.85 -1.34
N ALA A 172 -11.96 9.71 -0.67
CA ALA A 172 -10.88 8.73 -0.70
C ALA A 172 -10.64 8.25 -2.14
N VAL A 173 -11.71 7.95 -2.87
CA VAL A 173 -11.64 7.53 -4.28
C VAL A 173 -11.03 8.61 -5.16
N ALA A 174 -11.41 9.87 -4.97
CA ALA A 174 -10.83 10.98 -5.70
C ALA A 174 -9.34 11.14 -5.39
N LEU A 175 -8.93 11.02 -4.12
CA LEU A 175 -7.52 11.11 -3.74
C LEU A 175 -6.68 9.97 -4.32
N VAL A 176 -7.18 8.73 -4.32
CA VAL A 176 -6.51 7.60 -5.00
C VAL A 176 -6.30 7.90 -6.48
N ARG A 177 -7.31 8.47 -7.17
CA ARG A 177 -7.18 8.82 -8.59
C ARG A 177 -6.17 9.94 -8.83
N LEU A 178 -6.12 10.94 -7.96
CA LEU A 178 -5.10 11.98 -8.01
C LEU A 178 -3.70 11.37 -7.84
N LEU A 179 -3.55 10.44 -6.89
CA LEU A 179 -2.29 9.74 -6.67
C LEU A 179 -1.83 8.96 -7.91
N VAL A 180 -2.71 8.13 -8.47
CA VAL A 180 -2.45 7.33 -9.68
C VAL A 180 -2.11 8.22 -10.88
N ARG A 181 -2.82 9.33 -11.06
CA ARG A 181 -2.62 10.24 -12.19
C ARG A 181 -1.28 10.96 -12.14
N ASP A 182 -0.88 11.46 -10.97
CA ASP A 182 0.23 12.41 -10.85
C ASP A 182 1.53 11.79 -10.33
N PHE A 183 1.46 10.56 -9.80
CA PHE A 183 2.62 9.82 -9.32
C PHE A 183 2.62 8.41 -9.95
N PRO A 184 3.30 8.21 -11.10
CA PRO A 184 3.32 6.93 -11.81
C PRO A 184 3.65 5.70 -10.96
N SER A 185 4.47 5.83 -9.92
CA SER A 185 4.75 4.75 -8.97
C SER A 185 3.50 4.28 -8.19
N PHE A 186 2.43 5.07 -8.14
CA PHE A 186 1.15 4.69 -7.53
C PHE A 186 0.17 4.04 -8.53
N ASP A 187 0.46 4.10 -9.85
CA ASP A 187 -0.33 3.49 -10.93
C ASP A 187 -0.06 1.98 -11.04
N ASP A 188 -0.56 1.26 -10.05
CA ASP A 188 -0.40 -0.19 -9.92
C ASP A 188 -1.48 -0.94 -10.72
N VAL A 189 -1.13 -1.23 -11.98
CA VAL A 189 -1.96 -1.88 -12.99
C VAL A 189 -1.18 -3.03 -13.65
N ALA A 190 -1.87 -4.14 -13.94
CA ALA A 190 -1.34 -5.27 -14.69
C ALA A 190 -2.20 -5.59 -15.91
N THR A 191 -1.72 -6.49 -16.77
CA THR A 191 -2.50 -7.04 -17.89
C THR A 191 -2.71 -8.53 -17.69
N TYR A 192 -3.96 -9.00 -17.83
CA TYR A 192 -4.33 -10.41 -17.74
C TYR A 192 -5.20 -10.80 -18.92
N HIS A 193 -4.75 -11.76 -19.74
CA HIS A 193 -5.42 -12.16 -20.99
C HIS A 193 -5.83 -10.97 -21.88
N GLY A 194 -4.95 -9.96 -22.00
CA GLY A 194 -5.18 -8.75 -22.80
C GLY A 194 -6.13 -7.74 -22.18
N ARG A 195 -6.54 -7.90 -20.92
CA ARG A 195 -7.38 -6.95 -20.18
C ARG A 195 -6.60 -6.26 -19.07
N GLU A 196 -6.89 -4.98 -18.88
CA GLU A 196 -6.35 -4.19 -17.77
C GLU A 196 -6.91 -4.67 -16.43
N VAL A 197 -6.04 -4.85 -15.44
CA VAL A 197 -6.37 -5.23 -14.06
C VAL A 197 -5.81 -4.19 -13.12
N ARG A 198 -6.69 -3.53 -12.35
CA ARG A 198 -6.32 -2.43 -11.45
C ARG A 198 -6.18 -2.92 -10.02
N PHE A 199 -5.08 -2.56 -9.38
CA PHE A 199 -4.84 -2.85 -7.97
C PHE A 199 -4.70 -1.57 -7.13
N PHE A 200 -3.99 -0.57 -7.65
CA PHE A 200 -3.74 0.72 -6.98
C PHE A 200 -3.27 0.57 -5.53
N LYS A 201 -2.51 -0.48 -5.22
CA LYS A 201 -2.29 -0.96 -3.85
C LYS A 201 -1.69 0.13 -2.95
N ARG A 202 -0.62 0.79 -3.39
CA ARG A 202 0.02 1.86 -2.60
C ARG A 202 -0.81 3.13 -2.53
N ALA A 203 -1.60 3.43 -3.55
CA ALA A 203 -2.50 4.59 -3.52
C ALA A 203 -3.61 4.40 -2.49
N GLN A 204 -4.20 3.20 -2.46
CA GLN A 204 -5.19 2.84 -1.45
C GLN A 204 -4.61 2.83 -0.04
N ILE A 205 -3.38 2.31 0.16
CA ILE A 205 -2.69 2.38 1.45
C ILE A 205 -2.48 3.83 1.87
N CYS A 206 -1.97 4.69 1.00
CA CYS A 206 -1.71 6.10 1.32
C CYS A 206 -2.94 6.83 1.85
N VAL A 207 -4.11 6.60 1.23
CA VAL A 207 -5.36 7.19 1.69
C VAL A 207 -5.84 6.58 3.01
N ALA A 208 -5.69 5.27 3.20
CA ALA A 208 -6.03 4.61 4.46
C ALA A 208 -5.13 5.04 5.63
N ASP A 209 -3.83 5.17 5.39
CA ASP A 209 -2.83 5.62 6.36
C ASP A 209 -3.02 7.10 6.70
N LEU A 210 -3.45 7.91 5.73
CA LEU A 210 -3.86 9.29 5.97
C LEU A 210 -5.11 9.36 6.86
N ALA A 211 -6.14 8.54 6.59
CA ALA A 211 -7.30 8.45 7.47
C ALA A 211 -6.91 8.01 8.90
N GLY A 212 -6.06 6.99 9.01
CA GLY A 212 -5.57 6.47 10.29
C GLY A 212 -4.76 7.49 11.10
N SER A 213 -3.81 8.17 10.44
CA SER A 213 -2.89 9.12 11.09
C SER A 213 -3.58 10.36 11.67
N PHE A 214 -4.76 10.72 11.15
CA PHE A 214 -5.58 11.81 11.68
C PHE A 214 -6.85 11.34 12.43
N GLY A 215 -7.03 10.02 12.57
CA GLY A 215 -8.20 9.43 13.22
C GLY A 215 -9.52 9.82 12.54
N GLY A 216 -9.54 9.85 11.22
CA GLY A 216 -10.72 10.17 10.41
C GLY A 216 -11.14 11.64 10.45
N ARG A 217 -10.23 12.57 10.76
CA ARG A 217 -10.53 14.02 10.89
C ARG A 217 -9.55 14.85 10.08
N GLY A 218 -9.89 16.11 9.79
CA GLY A 218 -8.98 17.04 9.10
C GLY A 218 -8.50 16.48 7.76
N TYR A 219 -7.18 16.28 7.61
CA TYR A 219 -6.60 15.72 6.38
C TYR A 219 -6.98 14.25 6.12
N GLY A 220 -7.42 13.52 7.15
CA GLY A 220 -7.88 12.14 7.04
C GLY A 220 -9.40 11.97 7.01
N ASP A 221 -10.15 13.06 6.86
CA ASP A 221 -11.61 13.04 6.84
C ASP A 221 -12.13 12.68 5.45
N PHE A 222 -12.63 11.44 5.30
CA PHE A 222 -13.10 10.89 4.02
C PHE A 222 -14.51 10.31 4.15
N ASP A 223 -15.42 10.74 3.28
CA ASP A 223 -16.83 10.31 3.25
C ASP A 223 -16.98 8.87 2.74
N ASP A 224 -16.05 8.43 1.89
CA ASP A 224 -16.17 7.18 1.13
C ASP A 224 -14.98 6.23 1.33
N LEU A 225 -14.31 6.30 2.49
CA LEU A 225 -13.18 5.43 2.85
C LEU A 225 -13.52 3.93 2.72
N GLY A 226 -14.77 3.55 2.99
CA GLY A 226 -15.27 2.18 2.83
C GLY A 226 -15.32 1.67 1.39
N ARG A 227 -15.02 2.52 0.39
CA ARG A 227 -14.88 2.11 -1.03
C ARG A 227 -13.47 1.61 -1.37
N LEU A 228 -12.51 1.78 -0.48
CA LEU A 228 -11.20 1.14 -0.63
C LEU A 228 -11.34 -0.37 -0.48
N THR A 229 -10.51 -1.12 -1.19
CA THR A 229 -10.48 -2.58 -1.12
C THR A 229 -9.37 -3.06 -0.19
N ALA A 230 -9.34 -4.36 0.08
CA ALA A 230 -8.15 -5.00 0.64
C ALA A 230 -6.92 -4.71 -0.23
N PHE A 231 -5.76 -4.56 0.41
CA PHE A 231 -4.52 -4.30 -0.28
C PHE A 231 -3.93 -5.61 -0.80
N ALA A 232 -3.72 -5.70 -2.11
CA ALA A 232 -3.10 -6.85 -2.75
C ALA A 232 -1.57 -6.88 -2.51
N ASP A 233 -1.16 -7.01 -1.26
CA ASP A 233 0.24 -7.15 -0.85
C ASP A 233 0.68 -8.62 -0.81
N TYR A 234 1.93 -8.87 -0.40
CA TYR A 234 2.48 -10.23 -0.32
C TYR A 234 2.22 -10.93 1.03
N LYS A 235 1.70 -10.26 2.06
CA LYS A 235 1.42 -10.81 3.38
C LYS A 235 -0.01 -11.32 3.51
N VAL A 236 -1.00 -10.55 3.07
CA VAL A 236 -2.42 -10.95 3.10
C VAL A 236 -2.67 -12.30 2.42
N PRO A 237 -2.16 -12.60 1.21
CA PRO A 237 -2.33 -13.91 0.59
C PRO A 237 -1.77 -15.06 1.43
N GLN A 238 -0.69 -14.85 2.21
CA GLN A 238 -0.15 -15.87 3.10
C GLN A 238 -1.14 -16.21 4.23
N VAL A 239 -1.79 -15.19 4.79
CA VAL A 239 -2.81 -15.37 5.82
C VAL A 239 -4.02 -16.09 5.24
N LEU A 240 -4.52 -15.65 4.09
CA LEU A 240 -5.69 -16.28 3.45
C LEU A 240 -5.40 -17.73 3.03
N ARG A 241 -4.21 -18.03 2.51
CA ARG A 241 -3.77 -19.40 2.22
C ARG A 241 -3.70 -20.26 3.48
N ARG A 242 -3.16 -19.72 4.58
CA ARG A 242 -3.13 -20.43 5.88
C ARG A 242 -4.52 -20.72 6.44
N LEU A 243 -5.48 -19.83 6.21
CA LEU A 243 -6.89 -20.03 6.59
C LEU A 243 -7.62 -20.99 5.64
N GLY A 244 -6.98 -21.40 4.53
CA GLY A 244 -7.58 -22.24 3.49
C GLY A 244 -8.57 -21.47 2.60
N ILE A 245 -8.63 -20.14 2.69
CA ILE A 245 -9.47 -19.32 1.82
C ILE A 245 -8.90 -19.28 0.40
N LEU A 246 -7.56 -19.17 0.28
CA LEU A 246 -6.87 -19.31 -0.99
C LEU A 246 -6.23 -20.68 -1.09
N GLU A 247 -6.47 -21.37 -2.21
CA GLU A 247 -5.81 -22.60 -2.59
C GLU A 247 -5.02 -22.37 -3.87
N TYR A 248 -3.76 -22.84 -3.88
CA TYR A 248 -2.89 -22.72 -5.05
C TYR A 248 -2.76 -24.09 -5.70
N GLU A 249 -2.75 -24.11 -7.03
CA GLU A 249 -2.40 -25.32 -7.78
C GLU A 249 -1.02 -25.86 -7.36
N PRO A 250 -0.78 -27.19 -7.43
CA PRO A 250 0.41 -27.81 -6.88
C PRO A 250 1.74 -27.19 -7.34
N GLU A 251 1.83 -26.77 -8.60
CA GLU A 251 3.05 -26.13 -9.13
C GLU A 251 3.29 -24.76 -8.49
N LEU A 252 2.27 -23.91 -8.43
CA LEU A 252 2.36 -22.59 -7.81
C LEU A 252 2.65 -22.71 -6.31
N ALA A 253 1.96 -23.61 -5.61
CA ALA A 253 2.22 -23.93 -4.21
C ALA A 253 3.70 -24.30 -4.01
N ARG A 254 4.24 -25.22 -4.83
CA ARG A 254 5.65 -25.62 -4.76
C ARG A 254 6.58 -24.44 -5.01
N LYS A 255 6.32 -23.58 -5.99
CA LYS A 255 7.15 -22.38 -6.25
C LYS A 255 7.21 -21.49 -5.02
N VAL A 256 6.07 -21.16 -4.44
CA VAL A 256 5.99 -20.32 -3.22
C VAL A 256 6.72 -20.98 -2.05
N ASP A 257 6.46 -22.26 -1.80
CA ASP A 257 7.02 -23.00 -0.65
C ASP A 257 8.54 -23.22 -0.77
N THR A 258 9.06 -23.27 -2.00
CA THR A 258 10.50 -23.36 -2.29
C THR A 258 11.15 -22.00 -2.60
N ARG A 259 10.43 -20.90 -2.36
CA ARG A 259 10.90 -19.50 -2.54
C ARG A 259 11.38 -19.20 -3.96
N VAL A 260 10.79 -19.83 -4.96
CA VAL A 260 11.00 -19.49 -6.37
C VAL A 260 10.30 -18.16 -6.66
N LEU A 261 11.03 -17.22 -7.25
CA LEU A 261 10.49 -15.92 -7.61
C LEU A 261 9.37 -16.07 -8.65
N ILE A 262 8.20 -15.56 -8.33
CA ILE A 262 7.11 -15.36 -9.30
C ILE A 262 7.30 -13.96 -9.89
N PRO A 263 7.43 -13.83 -11.22
CA PRO A 263 7.70 -12.55 -11.84
C PRO A 263 6.51 -11.58 -11.69
N PRO A 264 6.76 -10.28 -11.48
CA PRO A 264 5.69 -9.29 -11.43
C PRO A 264 4.95 -9.20 -12.76
N GLY A 265 3.62 -9.10 -12.72
CA GLY A 265 2.77 -9.06 -13.92
C GLY A 265 2.58 -10.41 -14.61
N GLY A 266 3.16 -11.49 -14.08
CA GLY A 266 2.88 -12.85 -14.54
C GLY A 266 1.49 -13.32 -14.12
N GLU A 267 0.92 -14.26 -14.87
CA GLU A 267 -0.42 -14.84 -14.61
C GLU A 267 -0.57 -15.33 -13.17
N GLU A 268 0.42 -16.06 -12.64
CA GLU A 268 0.44 -16.51 -11.23
C GLU A 268 0.41 -15.35 -10.22
N GLU A 269 1.17 -14.28 -10.45
CA GLU A 269 1.23 -13.12 -9.53
C GLU A 269 -0.08 -12.31 -9.56
N VAL A 270 -0.62 -12.09 -10.75
CA VAL A 270 -1.88 -11.36 -10.95
C VAL A 270 -3.05 -12.11 -10.34
N GLU A 271 -3.09 -13.45 -10.49
CA GLU A 271 -4.11 -14.29 -9.85
C GLU A 271 -4.03 -14.26 -8.32
N ILE A 272 -2.83 -14.39 -7.73
CA ILE A 272 -2.65 -14.27 -6.27
C ILE A 272 -3.24 -12.94 -5.76
N ARG A 273 -2.93 -11.84 -6.45
CA ARG A 273 -3.34 -10.49 -6.04
C ARG A 273 -4.84 -10.27 -6.21
N ALA A 274 -5.42 -10.69 -7.34
CA ALA A 274 -6.85 -10.59 -7.57
C ALA A 274 -7.64 -11.46 -6.59
N ALA A 275 -7.21 -12.70 -6.36
CA ALA A 275 -7.83 -13.61 -5.41
C ALA A 275 -7.69 -13.10 -3.96
N THR A 276 -6.61 -12.40 -3.62
CA THR A 276 -6.46 -11.73 -2.32
C THR A 276 -7.55 -10.69 -2.09
N ILE A 277 -7.78 -9.81 -3.06
CA ILE A 277 -8.82 -8.78 -2.97
C ILE A 277 -10.20 -9.41 -2.81
N TRP A 278 -10.51 -10.40 -3.66
CA TRP A 278 -11.81 -11.07 -3.64
C TRP A 278 -12.02 -11.96 -2.42
N GLY A 279 -10.98 -12.63 -1.93
CA GLY A 279 -11.06 -13.44 -0.71
C GLY A 279 -11.43 -12.59 0.52
N VAL A 280 -10.88 -11.37 0.62
CA VAL A 280 -11.27 -10.43 1.68
C VAL A 280 -12.65 -9.81 1.42
N GLU A 281 -12.98 -9.46 0.17
CA GLU A 281 -14.31 -8.92 -0.16
C GLU A 281 -15.43 -9.94 0.09
N GLU A 282 -15.22 -11.22 -0.21
CA GLU A 282 -16.17 -12.29 0.11
C GLU A 282 -16.30 -12.49 1.62
N LEU A 283 -15.20 -12.44 2.39
CA LEU A 283 -15.25 -12.43 3.86
C LEU A 283 -16.05 -11.23 4.39
N ARG A 284 -15.81 -10.03 3.87
CA ARG A 284 -16.53 -8.81 4.27
C ARG A 284 -18.04 -8.94 4.03
N ARG A 285 -18.44 -9.54 2.90
CA ARG A 285 -19.86 -9.81 2.59
C ARG A 285 -20.47 -10.86 3.48
N ALA A 286 -19.73 -11.90 3.84
CA ALA A 286 -20.21 -12.95 4.73
C ALA A 286 -20.35 -12.48 6.20
N LEU A 287 -19.65 -11.41 6.59
CA LEU A 287 -19.73 -10.80 7.92
C LEU A 287 -20.80 -9.71 8.06
N ALA A 288 -21.40 -9.27 6.94
CA ALA A 288 -22.41 -8.20 6.90
C ALA A 288 -23.82 -8.74 7.18
#